data_AF-A0A259TV57-F1
#
_entry.id   AF-A0A259TV57-F1
#
_cell.length_a   1.000
_cell.length_b   1.000
_cell.length_c   1.000
_cell.angle_alpha   90.00
_cell.angle_beta   90.00
_cell.angle_gamma   90.00
#
_symmetry.space_group_name_H-M   'P 1'
#
loop_
_entity.id
_entity.type
_entity.pdbx_description
1 polymer ?
#
loop_
_entity_poly.entity_id
_entity_poly.type
_entity_poly.pdbx_seq_one_letter_code
_entity_poly.pdbx_strand_id
1 'polypeptide(L)'
;MTELWCWRCQQEMPMLDEDEWPEMAAALRRGIRNIKARRQATGASLAEVTEGDKLQAQYAEALDLYERLTGYRETNPLALHHHRVSIYGPPCQTCGKPLRTPQAKLCAACGARRAA
;
A
#
# COMPACT_ATOMS: atom_id res chain seq x y z
N MET A 1 3.24 -6.90 13.50
CA MET A 1 3.78 -6.75 12.12
C MET A 1 3.66 -8.09 11.40
N THR A 2 2.91 -8.13 10.30
CA THR A 2 2.66 -9.35 9.51
C THR A 2 3.37 -9.24 8.16
N GLU A 3 4.25 -10.16 7.82
CA GLU A 3 4.86 -10.21 6.48
C GLU A 3 3.98 -11.01 5.52
N LEU A 4 3.68 -10.46 4.34
CA LEU A 4 2.94 -11.14 3.27
C LEU A 4 3.48 -10.78 1.89
N TRP A 5 3.30 -11.71 0.95
CA TRP A 5 3.61 -11.46 -0.46
C TRP A 5 2.69 -10.38 -1.05
N CYS A 6 3.25 -9.23 -1.38
CA CYS A 6 2.53 -8.20 -2.11
C CYS A 6 2.51 -8.51 -3.60
N TRP A 7 1.32 -8.77 -4.16
CA TRP A 7 1.16 -9.08 -5.59
C TRP A 7 1.56 -7.95 -6.56
N ARG A 8 1.61 -6.70 -6.08
CA ARG A 8 2.01 -5.53 -6.90
C ARG A 8 3.50 -5.27 -6.83
N CYS A 9 4.11 -5.42 -5.65
CA CYS A 9 5.56 -5.28 -5.48
C CYS A 9 6.34 -6.54 -5.88
N GLN A 10 5.67 -7.69 -5.95
CA GLN A 10 6.28 -9.00 -6.23
C GLN A 10 7.39 -9.39 -5.24
N GLN A 11 7.18 -9.07 -3.96
CA GLN A 11 8.07 -9.44 -2.86
C GLN A 11 7.28 -9.55 -1.53
N GLU A 12 7.90 -10.14 -0.52
CA GLU A 12 7.39 -10.10 0.86
C GLU A 12 7.48 -8.67 1.39
N MET A 13 6.39 -8.18 1.98
CA MET A 13 6.28 -6.83 2.52
C MET A 13 5.70 -6.86 3.93
N PRO A 14 6.16 -5.99 4.84
CA PRO A 14 5.47 -5.79 6.10
C PRO A 14 4.12 -5.12 5.83
N MET A 15 3.06 -5.78 6.24
CA MET A 15 1.68 -5.35 6.04
C MET A 15 1.13 -4.75 7.31
N LEU A 16 0.37 -3.67 7.16
CA LEU A 16 -0.38 -3.05 8.25
C LEU A 16 -1.66 -3.82 8.51
N ASP A 17 -1.95 -4.07 9.79
CA ASP A 17 -3.23 -4.64 10.20
C ASP A 17 -4.35 -3.58 10.30
N GLU A 18 -5.52 -3.99 10.80
CA GLU A 18 -6.68 -3.10 10.89
C GLU A 18 -6.61 -2.10 12.05
N ASP A 19 -5.71 -2.31 13.01
CA ASP A 19 -5.47 -1.36 14.11
C ASP A 19 -4.48 -0.27 13.65
N GLU A 20 -3.48 -0.64 12.82
CA GLU A 20 -2.48 0.26 12.24
C GLU A 20 -3.02 1.06 11.02
N TRP A 21 -3.87 0.43 10.20
CA TRP A 21 -4.33 1.00 8.94
C TRP A 21 -5.07 2.35 9.04
N PRO A 22 -5.92 2.62 10.04
CA PRO A 22 -6.62 3.91 10.14
C PRO A 22 -5.68 5.12 10.14
N GLU A 23 -4.53 5.01 10.83
CA GLU A 23 -3.52 6.07 10.87
C GLU A 23 -2.87 6.26 9.48
N MET A 24 -2.48 5.15 8.84
CA MET A 24 -1.92 5.16 7.49
C MET A 24 -2.89 5.75 6.47
N ALA A 25 -4.16 5.34 6.52
CA ALA A 25 -5.20 5.85 5.63
C ALA A 25 -5.42 7.35 5.84
N ALA A 26 -5.29 7.87 7.06
CA ALA A 26 -5.35 9.30 7.32
C ALA A 26 -4.15 10.04 6.70
N ALA A 27 -2.93 9.49 6.82
CA ALA A 27 -1.71 10.05 6.22
C ALA A 27 -1.77 10.05 4.68
N LEU A 28 -2.23 8.96 4.06
CA LEU A 28 -2.44 8.90 2.62
C LEU A 28 -3.46 9.93 2.14
N ARG A 29 -4.56 10.14 2.89
CA ARG A 29 -5.53 11.21 2.58
C ARG A 29 -4.91 12.61 2.72
N ARG A 30 -3.96 12.82 3.64
CA ARG A 30 -3.21 14.08 3.75
C ARG A 30 -2.35 14.33 2.51
N GLY A 31 -1.68 13.31 1.97
CA GLY A 31 -0.92 13.47 0.72
C GLY A 31 -1.77 13.93 -0.47
N ILE A 32 -2.99 13.40 -0.61
CA ILE A 32 -3.96 13.87 -1.61
C ILE A 32 -4.33 15.35 -1.37
N ARG A 33 -4.51 15.76 -0.11
CA ARG A 33 -4.79 17.17 0.23
C ARG A 33 -3.61 18.08 -0.08
N ASN A 34 -2.38 17.63 0.16
CA ASN A 34 -1.16 18.38 -0.17
C ASN A 34 -1.07 18.64 -1.67
N ILE A 35 -1.31 17.61 -2.51
CA ILE A 35 -1.41 17.75 -3.97
C ILE A 35 -2.46 18.80 -4.35
N LYS A 36 -3.67 18.70 -3.81
CA LYS A 36 -4.77 19.64 -4.14
C LYS A 36 -4.43 21.07 -3.74
N ALA A 37 -3.94 21.27 -2.52
CA ALA A 37 -3.57 22.58 -2.00
C ALA A 37 -2.46 23.21 -2.85
N ARG A 38 -1.44 22.43 -3.24
CA ARG A 38 -0.34 22.91 -4.07
C ARG A 38 -0.81 23.32 -5.46
N ARG A 39 -1.65 22.51 -6.10
CA ARG A 39 -2.26 22.86 -7.41
C ARG A 39 -3.09 24.14 -7.32
N GLN A 40 -3.86 24.32 -6.25
CA GLN A 40 -4.67 25.52 -6.03
C GLN A 40 -3.78 26.77 -5.79
N ALA A 41 -2.70 26.62 -5.04
CA ALA A 41 -1.80 27.73 -4.71
C ALA A 41 -0.93 28.18 -5.90
N THR A 42 -0.52 27.26 -6.77
CA THR A 42 0.44 27.56 -7.86
C THR A 42 -0.20 27.57 -9.25
N GLY A 43 -1.42 27.06 -9.42
CA GLY A 43 -2.03 26.84 -10.74
C GLY A 43 -1.42 25.67 -11.52
N ALA A 44 -0.47 24.94 -10.95
CA ALA A 44 0.21 23.84 -11.63
C ALA A 44 -0.71 22.65 -11.91
N SER A 45 -0.42 21.92 -12.98
CA SER A 45 -1.05 20.66 -13.34
C SER A 45 -0.72 19.56 -12.32
N LEU A 46 -1.45 18.44 -12.41
CA LEU A 46 -1.17 17.27 -11.58
C LEU A 46 0.25 16.73 -11.83
N ALA A 47 0.64 16.62 -13.11
CA ALA A 47 1.95 16.11 -13.49
C ALA A 47 3.08 16.94 -12.87
N GLU A 48 3.00 18.26 -12.94
CA GLU A 48 4.02 19.16 -12.40
C GLU A 48 4.20 19.05 -10.89
N VAL A 49 3.12 18.79 -10.14
CA VAL A 49 3.18 18.67 -8.68
C VAL A 49 3.54 17.26 -8.19
N THR A 50 3.50 16.25 -9.07
CA THR A 50 3.85 14.85 -8.75
C THR A 50 5.09 14.35 -9.50
N GLU A 51 5.75 15.20 -10.28
CA GLU A 51 6.94 14.82 -11.04
C GLU A 51 8.14 14.50 -10.14
N GLY A 52 8.80 13.37 -10.41
CA GLY A 52 9.97 12.91 -9.65
C GLY A 52 9.66 12.86 -8.15
N ASP A 53 10.61 13.34 -7.34
CA ASP A 53 10.53 13.30 -5.89
C ASP A 53 9.44 14.20 -5.28
N LYS A 54 8.76 15.02 -6.09
CA LYS A 54 7.66 15.87 -5.62
C LYS A 54 6.50 15.02 -5.11
N LEU A 55 6.26 13.85 -5.70
CA LEU A 55 5.22 12.92 -5.22
C LEU A 55 5.55 12.44 -3.80
N GLN A 56 6.77 11.97 -3.58
CA GLN A 56 7.24 11.56 -2.25
C GLN A 56 7.10 12.71 -1.25
N ALA A 57 7.47 13.93 -1.63
CA ALA A 57 7.31 15.10 -0.77
C ALA A 57 5.83 15.38 -0.39
N GLN A 58 4.86 15.11 -1.29
CA GLN A 58 3.45 15.25 -0.93
C GLN A 58 3.01 14.20 0.10
N TYR A 59 3.62 13.01 0.09
CA TYR A 59 3.29 11.87 0.93
C TYR A 59 4.32 11.58 2.03
N ALA A 60 5.22 12.52 2.34
CA ALA A 60 6.34 12.30 3.26
C ALA A 60 5.87 11.73 4.61
N GLU A 61 4.78 12.28 5.15
CA GLU A 61 4.17 11.80 6.39
C GLU A 61 3.74 10.33 6.35
N ALA A 62 3.19 9.86 5.23
CA ALA A 62 2.77 8.48 5.06
C ALA A 62 3.98 7.53 4.94
N LEU A 63 5.03 7.96 4.24
CA LEU A 63 6.28 7.20 4.11
C LEU A 63 6.98 7.08 5.47
N ASP A 64 7.12 8.19 6.19
CA ASP A 64 7.73 8.22 7.53
C ASP A 64 6.91 7.38 8.52
N LEU A 65 5.57 7.44 8.45
CA LEU A 65 4.71 6.63 9.30
C LEU A 65 4.88 5.15 9.02
N TYR A 66 4.96 4.76 7.74
CA TYR A 66 5.15 3.36 7.37
C TYR A 66 6.50 2.85 7.89
N GLU A 67 7.57 3.63 7.74
CA GLU A 67 8.89 3.28 8.28
C GLU A 67 8.87 3.18 9.81
N ARG A 68 8.18 4.08 10.52
CA ARG A 68 8.05 3.99 11.98
C ARG A 68 7.29 2.74 12.44
N LEU A 69 6.21 2.37 11.76
CA LEU A 69 5.39 1.22 12.15
C LEU A 69 6.05 -0.11 11.78
N THR A 70 6.76 -0.15 10.65
CA THR A 70 7.25 -1.41 10.06
C THR A 70 8.78 -1.60 10.11
N GLY A 71 9.53 -0.54 10.38
CA GLY A 71 10.99 -0.53 10.21
C GLY A 71 11.46 -0.61 8.75
N TYR A 72 10.55 -0.68 7.78
CA TYR A 72 10.87 -0.75 6.36
C TYR A 72 10.73 0.62 5.69
N ARG A 73 11.78 1.01 4.97
CA ARG A 73 11.79 2.27 4.22
C ARG A 73 11.20 2.11 2.83
N GLU A 74 9.92 2.46 2.68
CA GLU A 74 9.25 2.59 1.39
C GLU A 74 9.63 3.92 0.71
N THR A 75 9.73 3.93 -0.62
CA THR A 75 10.01 5.14 -1.41
C THR A 75 8.88 5.47 -2.39
N ASN A 76 8.04 4.49 -2.72
CA ASN A 76 6.86 4.66 -3.54
C ASN A 76 5.61 4.80 -2.65
N PRO A 77 5.08 6.02 -2.45
CA PRO A 77 3.90 6.22 -1.61
C PRO A 77 2.64 5.52 -2.15
N LEU A 78 2.59 5.23 -3.46
CA LEU A 78 1.48 4.49 -4.05
C LEU A 78 1.49 3.01 -3.62
N ALA A 79 2.64 2.49 -3.21
CA ALA A 79 2.77 1.11 -2.74
C ALA A 79 2.04 0.88 -1.41
N LEU A 80 2.02 1.90 -0.55
CA LEU A 80 1.37 1.85 0.77
C LEU A 80 -0.13 1.49 0.68
N HIS A 81 -0.80 1.83 -0.43
CA HIS A 81 -2.21 1.47 -0.63
C HIS A 81 -2.49 -0.04 -0.65
N HIS A 82 -1.47 -0.84 -0.95
CA HIS A 82 -1.56 -2.29 -0.96
C HIS A 82 -0.72 -2.98 0.12
N HIS A 83 -0.23 -2.23 1.10
CA HIS A 83 0.44 -2.77 2.29
C HIS A 83 -0.52 -2.88 3.49
N ARG A 84 -1.67 -3.53 3.27
CA ARG A 84 -2.72 -3.76 4.26
C ARG A 84 -3.11 -5.24 4.27
N VAL A 85 -3.20 -5.87 5.43
CA VAL A 85 -3.52 -7.31 5.52
C VAL A 85 -4.90 -7.62 4.95
N SER A 86 -5.93 -6.85 5.29
CA SER A 86 -7.33 -7.18 4.97
C SER A 86 -7.71 -7.09 3.48
N ILE A 87 -6.85 -6.51 2.62
CA ILE A 87 -7.11 -6.52 1.17
C ILE A 87 -6.71 -7.84 0.51
N TYR A 88 -5.99 -8.69 1.24
CA TYR A 88 -5.62 -10.03 0.79
C TYR A 88 -6.56 -11.07 1.38
N GLY A 89 -6.68 -12.19 0.69
CA GLY A 89 -7.36 -13.36 1.22
C GLY A 89 -6.42 -14.24 2.04
N PRO A 90 -6.95 -15.34 2.61
CA PRO A 90 -6.16 -16.28 3.39
C PRO A 90 -4.99 -16.85 2.56
N PRO A 91 -3.95 -17.40 3.21
CA PRO A 91 -2.89 -18.10 2.51
C PRO A 91 -3.44 -19.29 1.71
N CYS A 92 -2.88 -19.52 0.53
CA CYS A 92 -3.19 -20.68 -0.29
C CYS A 92 -2.75 -21.96 0.44
N GLN A 93 -3.66 -22.93 0.61
CA GLN A 93 -3.35 -24.20 1.27
C GLN A 93 -2.31 -25.06 0.51
N THR A 94 -2.07 -24.76 -0.77
CA THR A 94 -1.09 -25.50 -1.59
C THR A 94 0.29 -24.85 -1.60
N CYS A 95 0.38 -23.51 -1.73
CA CYS A 95 1.66 -22.82 -1.89
C CYS A 95 1.97 -21.76 -0.83
N GLY A 96 1.10 -21.57 0.16
CA GLY A 96 1.27 -20.60 1.25
C GLY A 96 1.04 -19.13 0.87
N LYS A 97 1.15 -18.74 -0.41
CA LYS A 97 0.99 -17.33 -0.81
C LYS A 97 -0.43 -16.81 -0.53
N PRO A 98 -0.58 -15.55 -0.07
CA PRO A 98 -1.87 -14.94 0.18
C PRO A 98 -2.69 -14.88 -1.10
N LEU A 99 -3.99 -15.18 -1.00
CA LEU A 99 -4.90 -14.97 -2.12
C LEU A 99 -5.00 -13.47 -2.46
N ARG A 100 -5.16 -13.14 -3.74
CA ARG A 100 -5.11 -11.73 -4.22
C ARG A 100 -6.16 -10.82 -3.58
N THR A 101 -7.30 -11.36 -3.18
CA THR A 101 -8.39 -10.66 -2.49
C THR A 101 -9.08 -11.61 -1.52
N PRO A 102 -9.86 -11.10 -0.55
CA PRO A 102 -10.65 -11.94 0.37
C PRO A 102 -11.69 -12.80 -0.34
N GLN A 103 -12.10 -12.45 -1.56
CA GLN A 103 -13.10 -13.16 -2.36
C GLN A 103 -12.50 -14.05 -3.46
N ALA A 104 -11.16 -14.10 -3.58
CA ALA A 104 -10.52 -14.88 -4.63
C ALA A 104 -10.85 -16.38 -4.51
N LYS A 105 -11.23 -16.99 -5.64
CA LYS A 105 -11.58 -18.41 -5.74
C LYS A 105 -10.41 -19.29 -6.19
N LEU A 106 -9.34 -18.68 -6.69
CA LEU A 106 -8.14 -19.35 -7.22
C LEU A 106 -6.89 -18.63 -6.72
N CYS A 107 -5.83 -19.39 -6.47
CA CYS A 107 -4.51 -18.86 -6.17
C CYS A 107 -3.86 -18.33 -7.45
N ALA A 108 -3.40 -17.08 -7.42
CA ALA A 108 -2.73 -16.48 -8.57
C ALA A 108 -1.28 -16.95 -8.77
N ALA A 109 -0.71 -17.70 -7.83
CA ALA A 109 0.65 -18.26 -7.96
C ALA A 109 0.62 -19.66 -8.58
N CYS A 110 -0.21 -20.56 -8.06
CA CYS A 110 -0.22 -21.96 -8.47
C CYS A 110 -1.51 -22.44 -9.13
N GLY A 111 -2.55 -21.59 -9.23
CA GLY A 111 -3.83 -21.96 -9.85
C GLY A 111 -4.74 -22.84 -8.98
N ALA A 112 -4.33 -23.23 -7.77
CA ALA A 112 -5.16 -24.04 -6.87
C ALA A 112 -6.48 -23.32 -6.50
N ARG A 113 -7.58 -24.07 -6.42
CA ARG A 113 -8.87 -23.56 -5.93
C ARG A 113 -8.77 -23.23 -4.44
N ARG A 114 -9.41 -22.14 -4.03
CA ARG A 114 -9.60 -21.83 -2.62
C ARG A 114 -10.47 -22.93 -2.01
N ALA A 115 -10.02 -23.52 -0.92
CA ALA A 115 -10.83 -24.46 -0.15
C ALA A 115 -12.11 -23.75 0.33
N ALA A 116 -13.22 -24.49 0.33
CA ALA A 116 -14.51 -24.00 0.77
C ALA A 116 -14.47 -23.53 2.23
#